data_AF-A0A2E8TK73-F1
#
_entry.id   AF-A0A2E8TK73-F1
#
_cell.length_a   1.000
_cell.length_b   1.000
_cell.length_c   1.000
_cell.angle_alpha   90.00
_cell.angle_beta   90.00
_cell.angle_gamma   90.00
#
_symmetry.space_group_name_H-M   'P 1'
#
loop_
_entity.id
_entity.type
_entity.pdbx_description
1 polymer ?
#
loop_
_entity_poly.entity_id
_entity_poly.type
_entity_poly.pdbx_seq_one_letter_code
_entity_poly.pdbx_strand_id
1 'polypeptide(L)'
;MRHIILTLAIFPYLLFSQSDLNYQQTQDIQYYKNIKNGTKFNSYTTKNGLKISKGDIITIGRPFSKKENVKINDEFKNIVVGDVSGTYIHDYKYLNQKYKDEQVIVSEIYVTHEKYKGYKLLYNKKEMPLYVSIYVKSANKSDNISSFFGDSKKTILNIEKALIEMEIINPNAPLSREEAIKKLRESKDLMELDMMSKEEYEKLKKKLTPIIKQ
;
A
#
# COMPACT_ATOMS: atom_id res chain seq x y z
N MET A 1 47.20 -36.01 -28.51
CA MET A 1 46.27 -34.93 -28.88
C MET A 1 44.88 -35.22 -28.35
N ARG A 2 44.43 -34.46 -27.34
CA ARG A 2 43.03 -34.05 -27.08
C ARG A 2 43.01 -33.34 -25.73
N HIS A 3 43.06 -32.02 -25.76
CA HIS A 3 42.78 -31.19 -24.58
C HIS A 3 41.27 -31.02 -24.49
N ILE A 4 40.66 -31.56 -23.43
CA ILE A 4 39.25 -31.33 -23.09
C ILE A 4 39.23 -30.06 -22.25
N ILE A 5 38.74 -28.96 -22.82
CA ILE A 5 38.51 -27.72 -22.09
C ILE A 5 37.13 -27.84 -21.43
N LEU A 6 37.11 -28.07 -20.11
CA LEU A 6 35.91 -27.95 -19.29
C LEU A 6 35.62 -26.45 -19.08
N THR A 7 34.73 -25.87 -19.88
CA THR A 7 34.18 -24.55 -19.59
C THR A 7 33.15 -24.68 -18.49
N LEU A 8 33.55 -24.35 -17.26
CA LEU A 8 32.66 -24.19 -16.11
C LEU A 8 31.77 -22.96 -16.36
N ALA A 9 30.53 -23.19 -16.80
CA ALA A 9 29.54 -22.13 -16.93
C ALA A 9 29.15 -21.64 -15.54
N ILE A 10 29.84 -20.61 -15.05
CA ILE A 10 29.43 -19.86 -13.86
C ILE A 10 28.16 -19.12 -14.25
N PHE A 11 27.00 -19.71 -13.96
CA PHE A 11 25.72 -19.00 -14.01
C PHE A 11 25.83 -17.86 -13.01
N PRO A 12 25.80 -16.58 -13.42
CA PRO A 12 25.66 -15.52 -12.46
C PRO A 12 24.27 -15.71 -11.85
N TYR A 13 24.23 -16.19 -10.60
CA TYR A 13 23.10 -15.95 -9.74
C TYR A 13 22.96 -14.43 -9.68
N LEU A 14 22.10 -13.87 -10.53
CA LEU A 14 21.58 -12.54 -10.34
C LEU A 14 20.94 -12.59 -8.96
N LEU A 15 21.69 -12.12 -7.96
CA LEU A 15 21.17 -11.67 -6.69
C LEU A 15 20.15 -10.60 -7.07
N PHE A 16 18.90 -11.02 -7.24
CA PHE A 16 17.78 -10.11 -7.35
C PHE A 16 17.70 -9.44 -5.99
N SER A 17 18.45 -8.36 -5.80
CA SER A 17 18.22 -7.41 -4.74
C SER A 17 16.73 -7.09 -4.80
N GLN A 18 15.98 -7.43 -3.75
CA GLN A 18 14.55 -7.14 -3.68
C GLN A 18 14.40 -5.62 -3.78
N SER A 19 13.99 -5.15 -4.96
CA SER A 19 13.96 -3.74 -5.32
C SER A 19 12.83 -3.02 -4.59
N ASP A 20 13.03 -1.72 -4.35
CA ASP A 20 11.96 -0.79 -4.02
C ASP A 20 11.15 -0.48 -5.29
N LEU A 21 9.83 -0.33 -5.14
CA LEU A 21 8.90 0.01 -6.23
C LEU A 21 8.31 1.41 -6.00
N ASN A 22 8.01 2.15 -7.06
CA ASN A 22 7.23 3.39 -6.98
C ASN A 22 6.06 3.40 -7.96
N TYR A 23 5.11 4.30 -7.75
CA TYR A 23 3.92 4.43 -8.58
C TYR A 23 4.26 4.63 -10.07
N GLN A 24 5.24 5.49 -10.40
CA GLN A 24 5.62 5.78 -11.79
C GLN A 24 6.06 4.51 -12.53
N GLN A 25 6.85 3.65 -11.89
CA GLN A 25 7.26 2.36 -12.44
C GLN A 25 6.08 1.42 -12.71
N THR A 26 5.04 1.45 -11.87
CA THR A 26 3.84 0.61 -12.09
C THR A 26 3.04 1.02 -13.33
N GLN A 27 3.23 2.26 -13.80
CA GLN A 27 2.56 2.84 -14.97
C GLN A 27 3.45 2.89 -16.22
N ASP A 28 4.75 2.63 -16.10
CA ASP A 28 5.69 2.63 -17.23
C ASP A 28 5.73 1.25 -17.93
N ILE A 29 5.29 1.24 -19.19
CA ILE A 29 5.26 0.03 -20.03
C ILE A 29 6.63 -0.63 -20.20
N GLN A 30 7.71 0.16 -20.27
CA GLN A 30 9.04 -0.40 -20.43
C GLN A 30 9.48 -1.16 -19.17
N TYR A 31 9.00 -0.72 -18.01
CA TYR A 31 9.22 -1.38 -16.73
C TYR A 31 8.30 -2.57 -16.55
N TYR A 32 6.97 -2.35 -16.51
CA TYR A 32 6.04 -3.38 -16.06
C TYR A 32 5.94 -4.59 -16.97
N LYS A 33 6.20 -4.46 -18.29
CA LYS A 33 6.12 -5.59 -19.23
C LYS A 33 7.04 -6.76 -18.89
N ASN A 34 8.11 -6.46 -18.16
CA ASN A 34 9.14 -7.41 -17.74
C ASN A 34 8.85 -8.04 -16.37
N ILE A 35 7.84 -7.54 -15.66
CA ILE A 35 7.46 -8.01 -14.33
C ILE A 35 6.45 -9.14 -14.46
N LYS A 36 6.50 -10.12 -13.55
CA LYS A 36 5.52 -11.21 -13.48
C LYS A 36 4.50 -10.90 -12.39
N ASN A 37 3.28 -11.39 -12.55
CA ASN A 37 2.31 -11.36 -11.45
C ASN A 37 2.87 -12.09 -10.22
N GLY A 38 2.66 -11.53 -9.04
CA GLY A 38 3.18 -12.04 -7.77
C GLY A 38 4.64 -11.68 -7.49
N THR A 39 5.33 -10.93 -8.35
CA THR A 39 6.67 -10.40 -8.02
C THR A 39 6.57 -9.56 -6.75
N LYS A 40 7.44 -9.86 -5.78
CA LYS A 40 7.47 -9.23 -4.45
C LYS A 40 8.49 -8.10 -4.38
N PHE A 41 8.19 -7.09 -3.59
CA PHE A 41 9.03 -5.90 -3.39
C PHE A 41 9.19 -5.62 -1.89
N ASN A 42 10.29 -4.95 -1.51
CA ASN A 42 10.56 -4.61 -0.10
C ASN A 42 9.74 -3.41 0.38
N SER A 43 9.54 -2.45 -0.51
CA SER A 43 8.74 -1.27 -0.26
C SER A 43 8.04 -0.79 -1.53
N TYR A 44 7.01 0.02 -1.32
CA TYR A 44 6.26 0.69 -2.36
C TYR A 44 6.06 2.16 -2.01
N THR A 45 6.38 3.05 -2.96
CA THR A 45 6.08 4.49 -2.85
C THR A 45 4.83 4.81 -3.67
N THR A 46 3.77 5.25 -3.01
CA THR A 46 2.48 5.55 -3.64
C THR A 46 2.54 6.81 -4.50
N LYS A 47 1.47 7.05 -5.27
CA LYS A 47 1.34 8.27 -6.09
C LYS A 47 1.56 9.57 -5.31
N ASN A 48 1.18 9.59 -4.03
CA ASN A 48 1.28 10.77 -3.15
C ASN A 48 2.59 10.80 -2.34
N GLY A 49 3.55 9.93 -2.65
CA GLY A 49 4.85 9.88 -1.97
C GLY A 49 4.86 9.16 -0.63
N LEU A 50 3.77 8.48 -0.25
CA LEU A 50 3.77 7.63 0.93
C LEU A 50 4.62 6.40 0.65
N LYS A 51 5.66 6.16 1.46
CA LYS A 51 6.45 4.92 1.42
C LYS A 51 5.82 3.89 2.37
N ILE A 52 5.56 2.69 1.88
CA ILE A 52 5.07 1.53 2.64
C ILE A 52 6.12 0.44 2.52
N SER A 53 6.62 -0.06 3.63
CA SER A 53 7.66 -1.08 3.70
C SER A 53 7.18 -2.30 4.46
N LYS A 54 7.81 -3.44 4.21
CA LYS A 54 7.60 -4.64 5.02
C LYS A 54 7.90 -4.34 6.50
N GLY A 55 6.99 -4.71 7.39
CA GLY A 55 7.06 -4.46 8.83
C GLY A 55 6.35 -3.18 9.28
N ASP A 56 5.95 -2.30 8.35
CA ASP A 56 5.21 -1.09 8.71
C ASP A 56 3.85 -1.44 9.32
N ILE A 57 3.42 -0.63 10.29
CA ILE A 57 2.09 -0.70 10.86
C ILE A 57 1.19 0.29 10.12
N ILE A 58 0.07 -0.20 9.60
CA ILE A 58 -0.97 0.62 8.97
C ILE A 58 -2.30 0.38 9.69
N THR A 59 -3.19 1.37 9.63
CA THR A 59 -4.50 1.30 10.27
C THR A 59 -5.57 1.05 9.22
N ILE A 60 -6.47 0.12 9.49
CA ILE A 60 -7.68 -0.07 8.68
C ILE A 60 -8.61 1.12 8.95
N GLY A 61 -8.96 1.85 7.90
CA GLY A 61 -9.82 3.01 7.97
C GLY A 61 -11.30 2.65 7.96
N ARG A 62 -12.10 3.41 7.21
CA ARG A 62 -13.54 3.21 7.14
C ARG A 62 -13.93 2.25 6.01
N PRO A 63 -14.98 1.42 6.18
CA PRO A 63 -15.53 0.65 5.07
C PRO A 63 -16.12 1.60 4.01
N PHE A 64 -16.20 1.14 2.77
CA PHE A 64 -16.89 1.87 1.73
C PHE A 64 -18.40 1.90 2.01
N SER A 65 -19.01 3.09 2.11
CA SER A 65 -20.46 3.25 2.19
C SER A 65 -20.99 4.04 0.99
N LYS A 66 -22.06 3.54 0.34
CA LYS A 66 -22.78 4.28 -0.72
C LYS A 66 -23.68 5.40 -0.15
N LYS A 67 -23.83 5.48 1.18
CA LYS A 67 -24.76 6.38 1.87
C LYS A 67 -24.00 7.15 2.96
N GLU A 68 -24.50 8.32 3.34
CA GLU A 68 -23.87 9.18 4.38
C GLU A 68 -23.78 8.49 5.76
N ASN A 69 -24.66 7.51 6.05
CA ASN A 69 -24.67 6.75 7.28
C ASN A 69 -24.12 5.33 7.08
N VAL A 70 -22.97 5.03 7.69
CA VAL A 70 -22.32 3.72 7.67
C VAL A 70 -23.16 2.71 8.46
N LYS A 71 -23.54 1.58 7.85
CA LYS A 71 -24.30 0.51 8.52
C LYS A 71 -23.38 -0.62 8.96
N ILE A 72 -23.82 -1.40 9.95
CA ILE A 72 -23.12 -2.57 10.52
C ILE A 72 -22.73 -3.62 9.45
N ASN A 73 -23.46 -3.68 8.33
CA ASN A 73 -23.21 -4.62 7.23
C ASN A 73 -22.34 -4.00 6.11
N ASP A 74 -21.78 -2.81 6.32
CA ASP A 74 -20.90 -2.20 5.33
C ASP A 74 -19.56 -2.95 5.30
N GLU A 75 -19.12 -3.24 4.08
CA GLU A 75 -17.91 -4.00 3.78
C GLU A 75 -16.87 -3.09 3.13
N PHE A 76 -15.61 -3.45 3.35
CA PHE A 76 -14.50 -2.88 2.61
C PHE A 76 -14.50 -3.42 1.18
N LYS A 77 -14.08 -2.63 0.20
CA LYS A 77 -14.02 -3.02 -1.21
C LYS A 77 -12.63 -3.45 -1.67
N ASN A 78 -11.60 -3.01 -0.98
CA ASN A 78 -10.21 -3.29 -1.35
C ASN A 78 -9.50 -4.13 -0.30
N ILE A 79 -10.20 -4.59 0.74
CA ILE A 79 -9.62 -5.42 1.79
C ILE A 79 -10.45 -6.69 1.94
N VAL A 80 -9.77 -7.84 1.85
CA VAL A 80 -10.40 -9.17 1.88
C VAL A 80 -9.74 -10.07 2.91
N VAL A 81 -10.48 -11.06 3.38
CA VAL A 81 -9.98 -12.11 4.27
C VAL A 81 -9.18 -13.14 3.46
N GLY A 82 -8.02 -13.54 3.99
CA GLY A 82 -7.15 -14.57 3.43
C GLY A 82 -5.95 -14.02 2.64
N ASP A 83 -5.07 -14.95 2.25
CA ASP A 83 -3.95 -14.71 1.33
C ASP A 83 -4.45 -14.88 -0.11
N VAL A 84 -4.87 -13.77 -0.71
CA VAL A 84 -5.34 -13.77 -2.08
C VAL A 84 -4.17 -13.41 -2.99
N SER A 85 -3.70 -14.35 -3.80
CA SER A 85 -2.76 -14.07 -4.91
C SER A 85 -3.42 -14.42 -6.24
N GLY A 86 -3.47 -13.46 -7.16
CA GLY A 86 -3.91 -13.69 -8.54
C GLY A 86 -5.09 -12.85 -8.99
N THR A 87 -5.48 -13.04 -10.25
CA THR A 87 -6.51 -12.26 -10.96
C THR A 87 -7.90 -12.90 -10.94
N TYR A 88 -8.13 -13.92 -10.10
CA TYR A 88 -9.41 -14.65 -10.06
C TYR A 88 -10.36 -14.00 -9.05
N ILE A 89 -11.49 -13.49 -9.56
CA ILE A 89 -12.40 -12.53 -8.89
C ILE A 89 -13.80 -13.13 -8.66
N HIS A 90 -13.91 -14.38 -8.25
CA HIS A 90 -15.19 -14.88 -7.75
C HIS A 90 -15.04 -15.32 -6.30
N ASP A 91 -15.84 -14.67 -5.44
CA ASP A 91 -16.07 -14.92 -4.02
C ASP A 91 -14.99 -14.49 -3.02
N TYR A 92 -14.40 -13.31 -3.23
CA TYR A 92 -13.69 -12.68 -2.12
C TYR A 92 -14.65 -12.38 -0.97
N LYS A 93 -14.31 -12.90 0.21
CA LYS A 93 -14.93 -12.48 1.45
C LYS A 93 -14.30 -11.15 1.86
N TYR A 94 -14.98 -10.07 1.52
CA TYR A 94 -14.58 -8.74 1.90
C TYR A 94 -14.58 -8.58 3.42
N LEU A 95 -13.69 -7.72 3.90
CA LEU A 95 -13.61 -7.39 5.30
C LEU A 95 -14.88 -6.63 5.70
N ASN A 96 -15.41 -6.86 6.90
CA ASN A 96 -16.59 -6.13 7.40
C ASN A 96 -16.17 -5.00 8.37
N GLN A 97 -17.11 -4.09 8.65
CA GLN A 97 -16.85 -2.90 9.49
C GLN A 97 -16.20 -3.17 10.85
N LYS A 98 -16.33 -4.37 11.45
CA LYS A 98 -15.76 -4.67 12.78
C LYS A 98 -14.23 -4.52 12.86
N TYR A 99 -13.56 -4.51 11.72
CA TYR A 99 -12.11 -4.35 11.61
C TYR A 99 -11.68 -2.89 11.40
N LYS A 100 -12.61 -1.95 11.38
CA LYS A 100 -12.30 -0.51 11.41
C LYS A 100 -11.41 -0.21 12.62
N ASP A 101 -10.41 0.66 12.40
CA ASP A 101 -9.41 1.10 13.37
C ASP A 101 -8.45 -0.03 13.85
N GLU A 102 -8.50 -1.23 13.24
CA GLU A 102 -7.53 -2.31 13.51
C GLU A 102 -6.14 -1.91 12.98
N GLN A 103 -5.13 -2.04 13.81
CA GLN A 103 -3.72 -1.94 13.40
C GLN A 103 -3.25 -3.26 12.81
N VAL A 104 -2.63 -3.19 11.64
CA VAL A 104 -2.12 -4.35 10.91
C VAL A 104 -0.68 -4.11 10.45
N ILE A 105 0.13 -5.16 10.45
CA ILE A 105 1.54 -5.16 10.05
C ILE A 105 1.64 -5.61 8.60
N VAL A 106 2.37 -4.86 7.79
CA VAL A 106 2.70 -5.21 6.39
C VAL A 106 3.62 -6.42 6.37
N SER A 107 3.12 -7.54 5.87
CA SER A 107 3.87 -8.80 5.76
C SER A 107 4.58 -8.92 4.42
N GLU A 108 3.88 -8.61 3.32
CA GLU A 108 4.42 -8.71 1.96
C GLU A 108 3.79 -7.68 1.04
N ILE A 109 4.56 -7.20 0.07
CA ILE A 109 4.13 -6.31 -1.00
C ILE A 109 4.38 -7.03 -2.31
N TYR A 110 3.37 -7.11 -3.16
CA TYR A 110 3.48 -7.77 -4.47
C TYR A 110 2.63 -7.07 -5.52
N VAL A 111 2.91 -7.36 -6.79
CA VAL A 111 2.25 -6.71 -7.90
C VAL A 111 1.50 -7.68 -8.79
N THR A 112 0.45 -7.20 -9.43
CA THR A 112 -0.31 -7.93 -10.42
C THR A 112 -0.69 -7.00 -11.56
N HIS A 113 -0.64 -7.49 -12.80
CA HIS A 113 -1.12 -6.77 -13.97
C HIS A 113 -2.64 -6.55 -13.87
N GLU A 114 -3.07 -5.33 -14.18
CA GLU A 114 -4.49 -4.99 -14.24
C GLU A 114 -5.24 -5.85 -15.27
N LYS A 115 -6.53 -6.09 -15.00
CA LYS A 115 -7.40 -6.77 -15.95
C LYS A 115 -7.71 -5.81 -17.11
N TYR A 116 -7.44 -6.24 -18.34
CA TYR A 116 -7.88 -5.51 -19.53
C TYR A 116 -9.40 -5.42 -19.58
N LYS A 117 -9.91 -4.21 -19.82
CA LYS A 117 -11.36 -3.90 -19.90
C LYS A 117 -11.81 -3.47 -21.29
N GLY A 118 -10.92 -3.52 -22.29
CA GLY A 118 -11.26 -3.12 -23.66
C GLY A 118 -11.91 -4.25 -24.47
N TYR A 119 -12.16 -3.96 -25.75
CA TYR A 119 -12.87 -4.85 -26.68
C TYR A 119 -11.95 -5.86 -27.41
N LYS A 120 -10.62 -5.71 -27.33
CA LYS A 120 -9.67 -6.63 -27.98
C LYS A 120 -9.73 -8.02 -27.33
N LEU A 121 -10.19 -9.02 -28.09
CA LEU A 121 -10.26 -10.42 -27.62
C LEU A 121 -8.89 -11.00 -27.25
N LEU A 122 -7.86 -10.72 -28.05
CA LEU A 122 -6.49 -11.19 -27.84
C LEU A 122 -5.60 -10.03 -27.42
N TYR A 123 -5.43 -9.85 -26.13
CA TYR A 123 -4.56 -8.82 -25.55
C TYR A 123 -3.42 -9.47 -24.77
N ASN A 124 -2.28 -8.78 -24.72
CA ASN A 124 -1.16 -9.21 -23.91
C ASN A 124 -1.35 -8.69 -22.48
N LYS A 125 -1.57 -9.60 -21.52
CA LYS A 125 -1.73 -9.23 -20.11
C LYS A 125 -0.55 -8.45 -19.54
N LYS A 126 0.66 -8.68 -20.06
CA LYS A 126 1.87 -7.98 -19.61
C LYS A 126 1.94 -6.53 -20.07
N GLU A 127 1.12 -6.14 -21.03
CA GLU A 127 0.99 -4.74 -21.48
C GLU A 127 0.02 -3.93 -20.60
N MET A 128 -0.58 -4.56 -19.58
CA MET A 128 -1.39 -3.85 -18.61
C MET A 128 -0.51 -3.27 -17.49
N PRO A 129 -0.81 -2.06 -16.99
CA PRO A 129 -0.15 -1.51 -15.81
C PRO A 129 -0.23 -2.46 -14.61
N LEU A 130 0.67 -2.26 -13.65
CA LEU A 130 0.66 -3.02 -12.40
C LEU A 130 -0.18 -2.30 -11.36
N TYR A 131 -0.94 -3.06 -10.57
CA TYR A 131 -1.42 -2.61 -9.28
C TYR A 131 -0.66 -3.33 -8.17
N VAL A 132 -0.57 -2.66 -7.02
CA VAL A 132 0.14 -3.14 -5.85
C VAL A 132 -0.87 -3.67 -4.83
N SER A 133 -0.63 -4.91 -4.40
CA SER A 133 -1.39 -5.59 -3.36
C SER A 133 -0.49 -5.84 -2.16
N ILE A 134 -1.09 -5.88 -0.98
CA ILE A 134 -0.35 -6.00 0.28
C ILE A 134 -0.98 -7.06 1.16
N TYR A 135 -0.16 -8.01 1.63
CA TYR A 135 -0.55 -8.92 2.69
C TYR A 135 -0.27 -8.29 4.04
N VAL A 136 -1.26 -8.37 4.92
CA VAL A 136 -1.18 -7.81 6.27
C VAL A 136 -1.61 -8.82 7.32
N LYS A 137 -1.03 -8.69 8.51
CA LYS A 137 -1.34 -9.49 9.71
C LYS A 137 -1.81 -8.55 10.83
N SER A 138 -2.65 -9.03 11.73
CA SER A 138 -3.08 -8.22 12.88
C SER A 138 -1.88 -7.86 13.77
N ALA A 139 -1.80 -6.61 14.25
CA ALA A 139 -0.71 -6.15 15.12
C ALA A 139 -0.91 -6.55 16.59
N ASN A 140 -2.16 -6.61 17.06
CA ASN A 140 -2.51 -6.82 18.46
C ASN A 140 -3.40 -8.07 18.65
N LYS A 141 -2.79 -9.26 18.78
CA LYS A 141 -3.37 -10.36 19.60
C LYS A 141 -2.41 -11.53 19.83
N SER A 142 -2.31 -11.93 21.10
CA SER A 142 -1.84 -13.22 21.59
C SER A 142 -3.04 -14.17 21.80
N ASP A 143 -2.74 -15.46 21.92
CA ASP A 143 -3.52 -16.55 22.52
C ASP A 143 -4.22 -17.55 21.56
N ASN A 144 -3.37 -18.46 21.06
CA ASN A 144 -3.48 -19.94 21.10
C ASN A 144 -4.71 -20.69 20.56
N ILE A 145 -5.77 -20.03 20.11
CA ILE A 145 -6.92 -20.68 19.43
C ILE A 145 -7.15 -20.14 18.01
N SER A 146 -6.81 -18.88 17.74
CA SER A 146 -6.93 -18.29 16.40
C SER A 146 -5.88 -18.79 15.40
N SER A 147 -4.73 -19.27 15.88
CA SER A 147 -3.66 -19.86 15.06
C SER A 147 -4.07 -21.22 14.45
N PHE A 148 -4.98 -21.97 15.09
CA PHE A 148 -5.53 -23.23 14.55
C PHE A 148 -6.51 -23.02 13.39
N PHE A 149 -7.13 -21.84 13.30
CA PHE A 149 -8.02 -21.45 12.19
C PHE A 149 -7.37 -20.45 11.22
N GLY A 150 -6.04 -20.33 11.31
CA GLY A 150 -5.25 -19.36 10.58
C GLY A 150 -5.39 -17.97 11.19
N ASP A 151 -4.25 -17.36 11.53
CA ASP A 151 -4.14 -15.90 11.63
C ASP A 151 -5.00 -15.33 10.50
N SER A 152 -5.98 -14.45 10.78
CA SER A 152 -6.80 -13.90 9.70
C SER A 152 -5.94 -12.93 8.89
N LYS A 153 -5.05 -13.50 8.06
CA LYS A 153 -4.28 -12.81 7.06
C LYS A 153 -5.30 -12.07 6.21
N LYS A 154 -4.98 -10.83 5.90
CA LYS A 154 -5.85 -9.99 5.08
C LYS A 154 -5.05 -9.55 3.88
N THR A 155 -5.73 -9.39 2.77
CA THR A 155 -5.13 -8.86 1.55
C THR A 155 -5.76 -7.52 1.24
N ILE A 156 -4.92 -6.50 1.15
CA ILE A 156 -5.27 -5.24 0.51
C ILE A 156 -5.07 -5.46 -0.98
N LEU A 157 -6.17 -5.56 -1.74
CA LEU A 157 -6.16 -5.90 -3.16
C LEU A 157 -5.48 -4.83 -4.00
N ASN A 158 -5.75 -3.56 -3.73
CA ASN A 158 -5.15 -2.44 -4.44
C ASN A 158 -4.92 -1.28 -3.47
N ILE A 159 -3.67 -1.04 -3.12
CA ILE A 159 -3.31 -0.05 -2.11
C ILE A 159 -3.67 1.38 -2.53
N GLU A 160 -3.53 1.73 -3.81
CA GLU A 160 -3.88 3.07 -4.31
C GLU A 160 -5.38 3.35 -4.14
N LYS A 161 -6.23 2.37 -4.51
CA LYS A 161 -7.68 2.49 -4.31
C LYS A 161 -8.07 2.51 -2.84
N ALA A 162 -7.46 1.64 -2.04
CA ALA A 162 -7.73 1.58 -0.61
C ALA A 162 -7.38 2.90 0.11
N LEU A 163 -6.31 3.58 -0.31
CA LEU A 163 -5.95 4.91 0.19
C LEU A 163 -6.94 5.99 -0.26
N ILE A 164 -7.33 5.99 -1.53
CA ILE A 164 -8.30 6.96 -2.08
C ILE A 164 -9.67 6.82 -1.39
N GLU A 165 -10.12 5.59 -1.15
CA GLU A 165 -11.40 5.31 -0.49
C GLU A 165 -11.34 5.42 1.04
N MET A 166 -10.18 5.78 1.61
CA MET A 166 -9.90 5.87 3.04
C MET A 166 -10.12 4.55 3.81
N GLU A 167 -10.00 3.43 3.11
CA GLU A 167 -10.04 2.08 3.69
C GLU A 167 -8.72 1.73 4.38
N ILE A 168 -7.63 2.38 3.99
CA ILE A 168 -6.32 2.30 4.65
C ILE A 168 -5.90 3.71 5.05
N ILE A 169 -5.51 3.85 6.31
CA ILE A 169 -4.95 5.07 6.89
C ILE A 169 -3.54 4.71 7.33
N ASN A 170 -2.54 5.39 6.77
CA ASN A 170 -1.19 5.30 7.30
C ASN A 170 -0.99 6.44 8.31
N PRO A 171 -0.66 6.15 9.59
CA PRO A 171 -0.37 7.19 10.58
C PRO A 171 0.86 8.05 10.21
N ASN A 172 1.72 7.55 9.31
CA ASN A 172 2.90 8.24 8.79
C ASN A 172 2.68 8.83 7.38
N ALA A 173 1.42 8.98 6.93
CA ALA A 173 1.14 9.65 5.67
C ALA A 173 1.73 11.07 5.69
N PRO A 174 2.45 11.49 4.62
CA PRO A 174 2.84 12.89 4.49
C PRO A 174 1.57 13.75 4.52
N LEU A 175 1.58 14.80 5.35
CA LEU A 175 0.47 15.74 5.46
C LEU A 175 0.06 16.22 4.07
N SER A 176 -1.23 16.18 3.76
CA SER A 176 -1.71 16.80 2.52
C SER A 176 -1.46 18.31 2.56
N ARG A 177 -1.43 18.98 1.39
CA ARG A 177 -1.30 20.43 1.33
C ARG A 177 -2.36 21.14 2.18
N GLU A 178 -3.61 20.66 2.13
CA GLU A 178 -4.72 21.22 2.90
C GLU A 178 -4.55 20.98 4.41
N GLU A 179 -4.15 19.78 4.81
CA GLU A 179 -3.87 19.47 6.21
C GLU A 179 -2.68 20.27 6.74
N ALA A 180 -1.64 20.45 5.92
CA ALA A 180 -0.49 21.29 6.26
C ALA A 180 -0.90 22.76 6.42
N ILE A 181 -1.76 23.29 5.55
CA ILE A 181 -2.30 24.65 5.68
C ILE A 181 -3.19 24.77 6.94
N LYS A 182 -4.07 23.79 7.18
CA LYS A 182 -4.94 23.77 8.35
C LYS A 182 -4.12 23.75 9.64
N LYS A 183 -3.15 22.83 9.74
CA LYS A 183 -2.24 22.73 10.88
C LYS A 183 -1.40 23.98 11.08
N LEU A 184 -0.98 24.64 9.99
CA LEU A 184 -0.26 25.91 10.05
C LEU A 184 -1.16 27.04 10.59
N ARG A 185 -2.43 27.10 10.17
CA ARG A 185 -3.42 28.07 10.68
C ARG A 185 -3.69 27.85 12.16
N GLU A 186 -4.03 26.63 12.55
CA GLU A 186 -4.27 26.26 13.96
C GLU A 186 -3.06 26.60 14.84
N SER A 187 -1.83 26.32 14.37
CA SER A 187 -0.62 26.68 15.11
C SER A 187 -0.39 28.19 15.22
N LYS A 188 -0.83 28.98 14.22
CA LYS A 188 -0.74 30.44 14.25
C LYS A 188 -1.72 31.00 15.28
N ASP A 189 -2.94 30.47 15.31
CA ASP A 189 -3.96 30.85 16.28
C ASP A 189 -3.49 30.52 17.71
N LEU A 190 -2.91 29.33 17.93
CA LEU A 190 -2.34 28.96 19.22
C LEU A 190 -1.18 29.87 19.65
N MET A 191 -0.33 30.29 18.71
CA MET A 191 0.73 31.25 18.99
C MET A 191 0.16 32.63 19.34
N GLU A 192 -0.89 33.09 18.65
CA GLU A 192 -1.56 34.36 18.94
C GLU A 192 -2.32 34.35 20.28
N LEU A 193 -2.75 33.17 20.74
CA LEU A 193 -3.35 32.94 22.05
C LEU A 193 -2.31 32.72 23.18
N ASP A 194 -1.02 32.92 22.91
CA ASP A 194 0.10 32.62 23.83
C ASP A 194 0.11 31.17 24.36
N MET A 195 -0.54 30.23 23.65
CA MET A 195 -0.57 28.80 23.95
C MET A 195 0.57 28.02 23.26
N MET A 196 1.36 28.68 22.42
CA MET A 196 2.53 28.15 21.70
C MET A 196 3.58 29.24 21.58
N SER A 197 4.86 28.89 21.72
CA SER A 197 5.94 29.86 21.54
C SER A 197 6.15 30.21 20.05
N LYS A 198 6.62 31.43 19.79
CA LYS A 198 6.99 31.89 18.43
C LYS A 198 8.05 31.01 17.77
N GLU A 199 8.96 30.45 18.56
CA GLU A 199 10.02 29.56 18.08
C GLU A 199 9.48 28.20 17.62
N GLU A 200 8.52 27.64 18.34
CA GLU A 200 7.81 26.41 17.96
C GLU A 200 7.01 26.61 16.67
N TYR A 201 6.30 27.73 16.56
CA TYR A 201 5.57 28.09 15.34
C TYR A 201 6.50 28.20 14.12
N GLU A 202 7.62 28.92 14.23
CA GLU A 202 8.55 29.10 13.10
C GLU A 202 9.24 27.78 12.71
N LYS A 203 9.56 26.89 13.67
CA LYS A 203 10.03 25.54 13.37
C LYS A 203 8.98 24.73 12.60
N LEU A 204 7.72 24.77 13.04
CA LEU A 204 6.62 24.08 12.37
C LEU A 204 6.40 24.62 10.95
N LYS A 205 6.37 25.94 10.79
CA LYS A 205 6.23 26.63 9.50
C LYS A 205 7.33 26.25 8.52
N LYS A 206 8.60 26.20 8.95
CA LYS A 206 9.72 25.74 8.10
C LYS A 206 9.51 24.29 7.62
N LYS A 207 9.02 23.41 8.47
CA LYS A 207 8.73 22.00 8.13
C LYS A 207 7.56 21.85 7.16
N LEU A 208 6.50 22.66 7.31
CA LEU A 208 5.28 22.57 6.49
C LEU A 208 5.39 23.33 5.15
N THR A 209 6.21 24.37 5.06
CA THR A 209 6.41 25.17 3.84
C THR A 209 6.70 24.35 2.57
N PRO A 210 7.63 23.37 2.55
CA PRO A 210 7.87 22.58 1.34
C PRO A 210 6.66 21.77 0.90
N ILE A 211 5.83 21.30 1.85
CA ILE A 211 4.59 20.56 1.57
C ILE A 211 3.52 21.49 0.98
N ILE A 212 3.44 22.73 1.48
CA ILE A 212 2.45 23.72 1.04
C ILE A 212 2.76 24.27 -0.37
N LYS A 213 4.04 24.29 -0.73
CA LYS A 213 4.55 24.81 -2.02
C LYS A 213 4.59 23.76 -3.14
N GLN A 214 4.41 22.48 -2.83
CA GLN A 214 4.14 21.43 -3.83
C GLN A 214 2.76 21.63 -4.45
#